data_AF-A0A524LVR3-F1
#
_entry.id   AF-A0A524LVR3-F1
#
_cell.length_a   1.000
_cell.length_b   1.000
_cell.length_c   1.000
_cell.angle_alpha   90.00
_cell.angle_beta   90.00
_cell.angle_gamma   90.00
#
_symmetry.space_group_name_H-M   'P 1'
#
loop_
_entity.id
_entity.type
_entity.pdbx_description
1 polymer ?
#
loop_
_entity_poly.entity_id
_entity_poly.type
_entity_poly.pdbx_seq_one_letter_code
_entity_poly.pdbx_strand_id
1 'polypeptide(L)'
;MAEEFEIKVIISVGILFPIGLLMGMPLPTVMRLLKSHKPTHVPWMWAINGSFSVLGAVLSVAIGILYGSSYAMILGISIYFVALCVVFIWKRQLIEFEKSL
;
A
#
# COMPACT_ATOMS: atom_id res chain seq x y z
N MET A 1 3.32 34.25 10.01
CA MET A 1 2.18 33.33 9.85
C MET A 1 2.24 32.57 8.52
N ALA A 2 2.62 33.19 7.39
CA ALA A 2 2.84 32.50 6.11
C ALA A 2 4.09 31.60 6.10
N GLU A 3 5.21 32.03 6.68
CA GLU A 3 6.44 31.20 6.72
C GLU A 3 6.26 29.84 7.40
N GLU A 4 5.46 29.77 8.48
CA GLU A 4 5.17 28.49 9.13
C GLU A 4 4.36 27.53 8.26
N PHE A 5 3.49 28.07 7.41
CA PHE A 5 2.70 27.26 6.48
C PHE A 5 3.57 26.70 5.37
N GLU A 6 4.44 27.54 4.78
CA GLU A 6 5.38 27.13 3.73
C GLU A 6 6.32 26.01 4.21
N ILE A 7 6.88 26.15 5.41
CA ILE A 7 7.74 25.12 6.01
C ILE A 7 6.97 23.82 6.23
N LYS A 8 5.75 23.87 6.78
CA LYS A 8 4.90 22.68 6.98
C LYS A 8 4.56 21.99 5.67
N VAL A 9 4.28 22.75 4.61
CA VAL A 9 4.00 22.19 3.28
C VAL A 9 5.23 21.51 2.72
N ILE A 10 6.39 22.16 2.75
CA ILE A 10 7.65 21.61 2.24
C ILE A 10 8.00 20.30 2.98
N ILE A 11 7.91 20.29 4.31
CA ILE A 11 8.17 19.09 5.11
C ILE A 11 7.16 17.99 4.78
N SER A 12 5.87 18.32 4.70
CA SER A 12 4.82 17.35 4.39
C SER A 12 5.01 16.74 3.01
N VAL A 13 5.29 17.56 1.99
CA VAL A 13 5.57 17.09 0.63
C VAL A 13 6.84 16.24 0.61
N GLY A 14 7.91 16.70 1.26
CA GLY A 14 9.18 15.97 1.31
C GLY A 14 9.06 14.56 1.93
N ILE A 15 8.17 14.39 2.90
CA ILE A 15 7.90 13.09 3.53
C ILE A 15 6.89 12.26 2.74
N LEU A 16 5.77 12.86 2.34
CA LEU A 16 4.66 12.15 1.70
C LEU A 16 4.97 11.77 0.25
N PHE A 17 5.76 12.57 -0.47
CA PHE A 17 6.11 12.31 -1.86
C PHE A 17 6.80 10.95 -2.04
N PRO A 18 7.95 10.65 -1.41
CA PRO A 18 8.62 9.37 -1.61
C PRO A 18 7.77 8.20 -1.12
N ILE A 19 7.06 8.35 0.00
CA ILE A 19 6.20 7.30 0.56
C ILE A 19 5.03 7.00 -0.38
N GLY A 20 4.34 8.04 -0.87
CA GLY A 20 3.23 7.91 -1.81
C GLY A 20 3.66 7.28 -3.13
N LEU A 21 4.85 7.63 -3.63
CA LEU A 21 5.42 7.06 -4.85
C LEU A 21 5.71 5.55 -4.65
N LEU A 22 6.36 5.18 -3.54
CA LEU A 22 6.64 3.78 -3.20
C LEU A 22 5.35 2.97 -3.00
N MET A 23 4.34 3.53 -2.34
CA MET A 23 3.04 2.88 -2.14
C MET A 23 2.22 2.76 -3.45
N GLY A 24 2.40 3.68 -4.40
CA GLY A 24 1.66 3.70 -5.66
C GLY A 24 2.20 2.76 -6.76
N MET A 25 3.50 2.43 -6.74
CA MET A 25 4.15 1.60 -7.77
C MET A 25 3.72 0.11 -7.86
N PRO A 26 3.32 -0.60 -6.78
CA PRO A 26 3.01 -2.03 -6.85
C PRO A 26 1.88 -2.38 -7.82
N LEU A 27 0.77 -1.65 -7.77
CA LEU A 27 -0.41 -1.94 -8.60
C LEU A 27 -0.11 -1.80 -10.12
N PRO A 28 0.48 -0.70 -10.62
CA PRO A 28 0.90 -0.58 -12.02
C PRO A 28 1.89 -1.68 -12.45
N THR A 29 2.85 -2.01 -11.58
CA THR A 29 3.88 -3.02 -11.87
C THR A 29 3.27 -4.40 -12.04
N VAL A 30 2.41 -4.82 -11.10
CA VAL A 30 1.69 -6.09 -11.16
C VAL A 30 0.75 -6.12 -12.36
N MET A 31 0.06 -5.02 -12.65
CA MET A 31 -0.86 -4.92 -13.79
C MET A 31 -0.12 -5.08 -15.13
N ARG A 32 1.06 -4.48 -15.28
CA ARG A 32 1.90 -4.64 -16.47
C ARG A 32 2.37 -6.09 -16.63
N LEU A 33 2.76 -6.74 -15.54
CA LEU A 33 3.17 -8.15 -15.54
C LEU A 33 2.02 -9.09 -15.93
N LEU A 34 0.84 -8.90 -15.32
CA LEU A 34 -0.35 -9.71 -15.60
C LEU A 34 -0.81 -9.56 -17.04
N LYS A 35 -0.82 -8.35 -17.59
CA LYS A 35 -1.18 -8.13 -18.99
C LYS A 35 -0.28 -8.93 -19.95
N SER A 36 0.99 -9.10 -19.61
CA SER A 36 1.95 -9.85 -20.43
C SER A 36 1.90 -11.37 -20.23
N HIS A 37 1.59 -11.87 -19.04
CA HIS A 37 1.71 -13.30 -18.72
C HIS A 37 0.36 -14.01 -18.52
N LYS A 38 -0.63 -13.32 -17.93
CA LYS A 38 -1.93 -13.88 -17.54
C LYS A 38 -3.04 -12.81 -17.64
N PRO A 39 -3.41 -12.36 -18.85
CA PRO A 39 -4.37 -11.26 -19.04
C PRO A 39 -5.76 -11.57 -18.45
N THR A 40 -6.12 -12.85 -18.33
CA THR A 40 -7.38 -13.32 -17.71
C THR A 40 -7.51 -12.94 -16.23
N HIS A 41 -6.41 -12.63 -15.53
CA HIS A 41 -6.41 -12.27 -14.11
C HIS A 41 -6.54 -10.75 -13.89
N VAL A 42 -6.46 -9.93 -14.94
CA VAL A 42 -6.57 -8.47 -14.85
C VAL A 42 -7.88 -8.00 -14.21
N PRO A 43 -9.07 -8.53 -14.58
CA PRO A 43 -10.33 -8.13 -13.96
C PRO A 43 -10.40 -8.47 -12.46
N TRP A 44 -9.82 -9.62 -12.08
CA TRP A 44 -9.76 -10.04 -10.68
C TRP A 44 -8.93 -9.08 -9.82
N MET A 45 -7.79 -8.62 -10.31
CA MET A 45 -6.98 -7.64 -9.58
C MET A 45 -7.71 -6.31 -9.37
N TRP A 46 -8.48 -5.86 -10.36
CA TRP A 46 -9.34 -4.68 -10.21
C TRP A 46 -10.47 -4.92 -9.21
N ALA A 47 -11.11 -6.08 -9.24
CA ALA A 47 -12.16 -6.43 -8.29
C ALA A 47 -11.63 -6.40 -6.84
N ILE A 48 -10.47 -7.01 -6.59
CA ILE A 48 -9.82 -6.99 -5.27
C ILE A 48 -9.49 -5.54 -4.86
N ASN A 49 -8.87 -4.75 -5.74
CA ASN A 49 -8.52 -3.37 -5.43
C ASN A 49 -9.76 -2.52 -5.08
N GLY A 50 -10.85 -2.68 -5.84
CA GLY A 50 -12.13 -2.00 -5.58
C GLY A 50 -12.76 -2.41 -4.24
N SER A 51 -12.89 -3.73 -4.00
CA SER A 51 -13.50 -4.25 -2.78
C SER A 51 -12.74 -3.82 -1.52
N PHE A 52 -11.40 -3.91 -1.52
CA PHE A 52 -10.59 -3.51 -0.37
C PHE A 52 -10.56 -2.00 -0.15
N SER A 53 -10.72 -1.18 -1.20
CA SER A 53 -10.82 0.28 -1.04
C SER A 53 -12.10 0.67 -0.29
N VAL A 54 -13.22 0.02 -0.61
CA VAL A 54 -14.49 0.22 0.11
C VAL A 54 -14.38 -0.30 1.55
N LEU A 55 -13.90 -1.52 1.75
CA LEU A 55 -13.72 -2.10 3.08
C LEU A 55 -12.78 -1.26 3.95
N GLY A 56 -11.64 -0.83 3.41
CA GLY A 56 -10.67 -0.01 4.11
C GLY A 56 -11.24 1.35 4.53
N ALA A 57 -11.98 2.02 3.64
CA ALA A 57 -12.63 3.28 3.96
C ALA A 57 -13.67 3.11 5.10
N VAL A 58 -14.53 2.10 5.01
CA VAL A 58 -15.55 1.83 6.02
C VAL A 58 -14.92 1.47 7.36
N LEU A 59 -13.91 0.58 7.36
CA LEU A 59 -13.17 0.20 8.57
C LEU A 59 -12.46 1.40 9.20
N SER A 60 -11.80 2.23 8.40
CA SER A 60 -11.10 3.42 8.89
C SER A 60 -12.05 4.39 9.57
N VAL A 61 -13.23 4.64 8.98
CA VAL A 61 -14.26 5.52 9.57
C VAL A 61 -14.84 4.89 10.83
N ALA A 62 -15.20 3.60 10.80
CA ALA A 62 -15.76 2.91 11.95
C ALA A 62 -14.81 2.93 13.15
N ILE A 63 -13.53 2.62 12.94
CA ILE A 63 -12.51 2.65 13.99
C ILE A 63 -12.26 4.09 14.45
N GLY A 64 -12.25 5.04 13.52
CA GLY A 64 -12.09 6.46 13.84
C GLY A 64 -13.18 6.98 14.78
N ILE A 65 -14.43 6.54 14.59
CA ILE A 65 -15.57 6.91 15.44
C ILE A 65 -15.51 6.17 16.78
N LEU A 66 -15.19 4.87 16.79
CA LEU A 66 -15.26 4.03 17.99
C LEU A 66 -14.07 4.20 18.95
N TYR A 67 -12.86 4.33 18.40
CA TYR A 67 -11.61 4.30 19.16
C TYR A 67 -10.76 5.57 18.93
N GLY A 68 -11.08 6.38 17.93
CA GLY A 68 -10.32 7.57 17.55
C GLY A 68 -9.45 7.34 16.31
N SER A 69 -9.11 8.44 15.63
CA SER A 69 -8.35 8.43 14.36
C SER A 69 -6.95 7.80 14.50
N SER A 70 -6.31 7.95 15.67
CA SER A 70 -4.99 7.37 15.94
C SER A 70 -4.98 5.85 15.81
N TYR A 71 -6.04 5.16 16.26
CA TYR A 71 -6.13 3.70 16.17
C TYR A 71 -6.35 3.24 14.72
N ALA A 72 -7.15 3.97 13.94
CA ALA A 72 -7.32 3.70 12.52
C ALA A 72 -5.97 3.83 11.77
N MET A 73 -5.17 4.84 12.14
CA MET A 73 -3.84 5.06 11.56
C MET A 73 -2.85 3.93 11.94
N ILE A 74 -2.81 3.51 13.21
CA ILE A 74 -1.97 2.38 13.67
C ILE A 74 -2.35 1.09 12.94
N LEU A 75 -3.65 0.83 12.75
CA LEU A 75 -4.11 -0.35 12.02
C LEU A 75 -3.65 -0.30 10.56
N GLY A 76 -3.79 0.85 9.89
CA GLY A 76 -3.31 1.04 8.53
C GLY A 76 -1.81 0.78 8.40
N ILE A 77 -1.01 1.32 9.32
CA ILE A 77 0.45 1.08 9.38
C ILE A 77 0.73 -0.42 9.55
N SER A 78 0.01 -1.10 10.43
CA SER A 78 0.17 -2.53 10.70
C SER A 78 -0.12 -3.38 9.46
N ILE A 79 -1.18 -3.06 8.71
CA ILE A 79 -1.52 -3.76 7.47
C ILE A 79 -0.42 -3.58 6.40
N TYR A 80 0.10 -2.35 6.24
CA TYR A 80 1.21 -2.11 5.32
C TYR A 80 2.49 -2.83 5.75
N PHE A 81 2.75 -2.95 7.05
CA PHE A 81 3.89 -3.69 7.57
C PHE A 81 3.76 -5.20 7.28
N VAL A 82 2.57 -5.78 7.48
CA VAL A 82 2.30 -7.17 7.11
C VAL A 82 2.49 -7.39 5.60
N ALA A 83 1.99 -6.49 4.75
CA ALA A 83 2.19 -6.58 3.31
C ALA A 83 3.67 -6.57 2.92
N LEU A 84 4.47 -5.70 3.54
CA LEU A 84 5.92 -5.65 3.33
C LEU A 84 6.60 -6.96 3.74
N CYS A 85 6.26 -7.51 4.91
CA CYS A 85 6.77 -8.80 5.38
C CYS A 85 6.44 -9.94 4.42
N VAL A 86 5.21 -10.01 3.92
CA VAL A 86 4.78 -11.02 2.95
C VAL A 86 5.61 -10.94 1.67
N VAL A 87 5.80 -9.73 1.12
CA VAL A 87 6.62 -9.52 -0.08
C VAL A 87 8.08 -9.92 0.16
N PHE A 88 8.64 -9.57 1.31
CA PHE A 88 10.02 -9.90 1.66
C PHE A 88 10.23 -11.41 1.82
N ILE A 89 9.30 -12.10 2.49
CA ILE A 89 9.33 -13.56 2.65
C ILE A 89 9.21 -14.24 1.28
N TRP A 90 8.27 -13.80 0.44
CA TRP A 90 8.08 -14.35 -0.89
C TRP A 90 9.33 -14.19 -1.76
N LYS A 91 9.94 -13.00 -1.74
CA LYS A 91 11.20 -12.74 -2.45
C LYS A 91 12.32 -13.66 -1.97
N ARG A 92 12.41 -13.89 -0.65
CA ARG A 92 13.42 -14.78 -0.07
C ARG A 92 13.24 -16.23 -0.55
N GLN A 93 12.00 -16.73 -0.57
CA GLN A 93 11.72 -18.10 -1.04
C GLN A 93 12.06 -18.31 -2.52
N LEU A 94 11.79 -17.32 -3.39
CA LEU A 94 12.16 -17.40 -4.80
C LEU A 94 13.68 -17.50 -5.00
N ILE A 95 14.45 -16.72 -4.24
CA ILE A 95 15.92 -16.71 -4.32
C ILE A 95 16.51 -18.02 -3.77
N GLU A 96 15.94 -18.56 -2.68
CA GLU A 96 16.37 -19.86 -2.14
C GLU A 96 16.05 -21.02 -3.09
N PHE A 97 14.90 -20.99 -3.78
CA PHE A 97 14.55 -21.99 -4.80
C PHE A 97 15.50 -21.98 -6.01
N GLU A 98 15.82 -20.80 -6.54
CA GLU A 98 16.73 -20.67 -7.70
C GLU A 98 18.16 -21.17 -7.39
N LYS A 99 18.63 -21.02 -6.15
CA LYS A 99 19.94 -21.55 -5.71
C LYS A 99 19.98 -23.07 -5.50
N SER A 100 18.82 -23.73 -5.43
CA SER A 100 18.72 -25.18 -5.21
C SER A 100 18.64 -25.99 -6.51
N LEU A 101 18.58 -25.30 -7.65
CA LEU A 101 18.66 -25.82 -9.02
C LEU A 101 20.08 -25.67 -9.56
#